data_AF-A0A1Q9N3S1-F1
#
_entry.id   AF-A0A1Q9N3S1-F1
#
_cell.length_a   1.000
_cell.length_b   1.000
_cell.length_c   1.000
_cell.angle_alpha   90.00
_cell.angle_beta   90.00
_cell.angle_gamma   90.00
#
_symmetry.space_group_name_H-M   'P 1'
#
loop_
_entity.id
_entity.type
_entity.pdbx_description
1 polymer ?
#
loop_
_entity_poly.entity_id
_entity_poly.type
_entity_poly.pdbx_seq_one_letter_code
_entity_poly.pdbx_strand_id
1 'polypeptide(L)'
;MVRCTVCDLKFAKNDFDKLANHFIELSEQSETLHISWLNRNLTNKKVDSEILSNLFKNLFDYSSIGLNHWIKAKFIDKFYGENLHPFIEKLQHPSRTTLLGYVLEHQHFLKQWVRSCAFILAKSNKVDVINYECDNIQSEWGGHNKCGLIPHYELLIRMGESQGLDREKIINTQPLKETKKAIEFWDNVATKYHWVETMLAMHGLELIANKNLREEGARKHYFNPEILESDEITNETKAFLKEGYEADIHHAEEAIKLVEKYSKEFDIVDDVQSTFLKSIEIFDNYLMSRLKRAEEYENKY
;
A
#
# COMPACT_ATOMS: atom_id res chain seq x y z
N MET A 1 20.23 3.17 -7.16
CA MET A 1 20.53 1.75 -7.45
C MET A 1 19.22 1.06 -7.82
N VAL A 2 19.28 0.02 -8.66
CA VAL A 2 18.11 -0.84 -8.86
C VAL A 2 18.18 -1.98 -7.85
N ARG A 3 17.05 -2.35 -7.23
CA ARG A 3 16.97 -3.52 -6.34
C ARG A 3 16.09 -4.59 -6.94
N CYS A 4 16.46 -5.84 -6.69
CA CYS A 4 15.54 -6.95 -6.88
C CYS A 4 14.33 -6.77 -5.96
N THR A 5 13.14 -6.71 -6.56
CA THR A 5 11.84 -6.57 -5.88
C THR A 5 11.46 -7.78 -5.03
N VAL A 6 12.21 -8.89 -5.12
CA VAL A 6 11.99 -10.11 -4.34
C VAL A 6 12.99 -10.18 -3.18
N CYS A 7 14.29 -10.22 -3.44
CA CYS A 7 15.32 -10.47 -2.42
C CYS A 7 16.14 -9.24 -1.96
N ASP A 8 15.83 -8.04 -2.45
CA ASP A 8 16.56 -6.78 -2.15
C ASP A 8 18.04 -6.74 -2.56
N LEU A 9 18.51 -7.71 -3.37
CA LEU A 9 19.86 -7.65 -3.94
C LEU A 9 20.00 -6.36 -4.77
N LYS A 10 21.11 -5.65 -4.55
CA LYS A 10 21.37 -4.32 -5.13
C LYS A 10 22.23 -4.44 -6.39
N PHE A 11 21.84 -3.68 -7.40
CA PHE A 11 22.57 -3.53 -8.66
C PHE A 11 22.92 -2.06 -8.88
N ALA A 12 23.86 -1.79 -9.79
CA ALA A 12 24.18 -0.42 -10.16
C ALA A 12 22.93 0.27 -10.76
N LYS A 13 22.95 1.61 -10.76
CA LYS A 13 21.88 2.43 -11.35
C LYS A 13 21.68 2.02 -12.82
N ASN A 14 20.42 1.86 -13.25
CA ASN A 14 20.05 1.38 -14.59
C ASN A 14 20.68 0.04 -15.04
N ASP A 15 21.24 -0.77 -14.13
CA ASP A 15 21.89 -2.05 -14.48
C ASP A 15 20.85 -3.19 -14.59
N PHE A 16 19.93 -3.03 -15.53
CA PHE A 16 18.83 -3.98 -15.78
C PHE A 16 19.31 -5.29 -16.40
N ASP A 17 20.47 -5.29 -17.05
CA ASP A 17 21.09 -6.51 -17.58
C ASP A 17 21.49 -7.45 -16.43
N LYS A 18 22.10 -6.94 -15.36
CA LYS A 18 22.41 -7.77 -14.19
C LYS A 18 21.17 -8.17 -13.40
N LEU A 19 20.18 -7.29 -13.29
CA LEU A 19 18.91 -7.66 -12.69
C LEU A 19 18.23 -8.82 -13.44
N ALA A 20 18.22 -8.76 -14.78
CA ALA A 20 17.67 -9.81 -15.62
C ALA A 20 18.42 -11.14 -15.45
N ASN A 21 19.75 -11.10 -15.50
CA ASN A 21 20.59 -12.29 -15.27
C ASN A 21 20.33 -12.91 -13.88
N HIS A 22 20.25 -12.08 -12.84
CA HIS A 22 19.90 -12.55 -11.49
C HIS A 22 18.55 -13.28 -11.45
N PHE A 23 17.52 -12.76 -12.11
CA PHE A 23 16.22 -13.42 -12.19
C PHE A 23 16.26 -14.72 -13.01
N ILE A 24 17.07 -14.79 -14.07
CA ILE A 24 17.27 -16.02 -14.86
C ILE A 24 17.97 -17.08 -14.03
N GLU A 25 19.09 -16.74 -13.38
CA GLU A 25 19.85 -17.67 -12.54
C GLU A 25 18.97 -18.30 -11.45
N LEU A 26 18.15 -17.48 -10.77
CA LEU A 26 17.24 -17.98 -9.74
C LEU A 26 16.07 -18.79 -10.31
N SER A 27 15.60 -18.45 -11.52
CA SER A 27 14.59 -19.25 -12.22
C SER A 27 15.13 -20.61 -12.64
N GLU A 28 16.38 -20.70 -13.08
CA GLU A 28 17.06 -21.95 -13.41
C GLU A 28 17.28 -22.83 -12.18
N GLN A 29 17.48 -22.21 -11.02
CA GLN A 29 17.54 -22.88 -9.72
C GLN A 29 16.15 -23.25 -9.16
N SER A 30 15.07 -23.00 -9.92
CA SER A 30 13.69 -23.25 -9.49
C SER A 30 13.28 -22.49 -8.22
N GLU A 31 13.85 -21.30 -7.99
CA GLU A 31 13.46 -20.44 -6.87
C GLU A 31 12.07 -19.86 -7.12
N THR A 32 11.12 -20.22 -6.24
CA THR A 32 9.70 -20.04 -6.50
C THR A 32 9.24 -18.60 -6.41
N LEU A 33 9.87 -17.77 -5.58
CA LEU A 33 9.47 -16.38 -5.39
C LEU A 33 9.81 -15.52 -6.62
N HIS A 34 11.01 -15.67 -7.19
CA HIS A 34 11.42 -14.95 -8.40
C HIS A 34 10.62 -15.39 -9.62
N ILE A 35 10.39 -16.69 -9.79
CA ILE A 35 9.53 -17.22 -10.87
C ILE A 35 8.11 -16.67 -10.73
N SER A 36 7.54 -16.71 -9.53
CA SER A 36 6.19 -16.23 -9.29
C SER A 36 6.07 -14.72 -9.49
N TRP A 37 7.11 -13.95 -9.16
CA TRP A 37 7.14 -12.52 -9.39
C TRP A 37 7.20 -12.19 -10.89
N LEU A 38 8.04 -12.88 -11.67
CA LEU A 38 8.10 -12.72 -13.13
C LEU A 38 6.75 -13.01 -13.79
N ASN A 39 6.14 -14.13 -13.43
CA ASN A 39 4.85 -14.55 -13.98
C ASN A 39 3.73 -13.52 -13.73
N ARG A 40 3.80 -12.82 -12.59
CA ARG A 40 2.79 -11.82 -12.20
C ARG A 40 3.05 -10.43 -12.76
N ASN A 41 4.32 -10.04 -12.95
CA ASN A 41 4.68 -8.64 -13.21
C ASN A 41 5.27 -8.39 -14.61
N LEU A 42 5.84 -9.40 -15.27
CA LEU A 42 6.56 -9.21 -16.53
C LEU A 42 6.15 -10.21 -17.62
N THR A 43 6.27 -11.51 -17.36
CA THR A 43 6.02 -12.55 -18.37
C THR A 43 5.88 -13.92 -17.72
N ASN A 44 4.97 -14.74 -18.26
CA ASN A 44 4.83 -16.16 -17.91
C ASN A 44 5.56 -17.10 -18.88
N LYS A 45 6.28 -16.56 -19.86
CA LYS A 45 7.08 -17.31 -20.84
C LYS A 45 8.55 -17.27 -20.46
N LYS A 46 9.26 -18.39 -20.70
CA LYS A 46 10.73 -18.40 -20.64
C LYS A 46 11.28 -17.47 -21.72
N VAL A 47 12.14 -16.55 -21.32
CA VAL A 47 12.79 -15.55 -22.18
C VAL A 47 14.29 -15.54 -21.90
N ASP A 48 15.09 -15.03 -22.83
CA ASP A 48 16.52 -14.82 -22.62
C ASP A 48 16.80 -13.52 -21.84
N SER A 49 18.08 -13.29 -21.51
CA SER A 49 18.50 -12.12 -20.74
C SER A 49 18.28 -10.79 -21.47
N GLU A 50 18.33 -10.78 -22.80
CA GLU A 50 18.16 -9.54 -23.57
C GLU A 50 16.70 -9.10 -23.52
N ILE A 51 15.78 -10.02 -23.81
CA ILE A 51 14.33 -9.79 -23.72
C ILE A 51 13.96 -9.40 -22.29
N LEU A 52 14.44 -10.13 -21.28
CA LEU A 52 14.11 -9.84 -19.89
C LEU A 52 14.67 -8.49 -19.41
N SER A 53 15.88 -8.13 -19.83
CA SER A 53 16.44 -6.80 -19.55
C SER A 53 15.58 -5.69 -20.14
N ASN A 54 15.10 -5.85 -21.38
CA ASN A 54 14.21 -4.89 -22.01
C ASN A 54 12.85 -4.80 -21.29
N LEU A 55 12.31 -5.92 -20.81
CA LEU A 55 11.10 -5.92 -19.98
C LEU A 55 11.32 -5.14 -18.66
N PHE A 56 12.46 -5.31 -18.00
CA PHE A 56 12.80 -4.52 -16.82
C PHE A 56 12.97 -3.02 -17.15
N LYS A 57 13.67 -2.67 -18.23
CA LYS A 57 13.80 -1.28 -18.69
C LYS A 57 12.41 -0.65 -18.88
N ASN A 58 11.51 -1.35 -19.57
CA ASN A 58 10.13 -0.88 -19.77
C ASN A 58 9.32 -0.80 -18.46
N LEU A 59 9.54 -1.72 -17.52
CA LEU A 59 8.88 -1.69 -16.22
C LEU A 59 9.25 -0.43 -15.43
N PHE A 60 10.52 -0.03 -15.46
CA PHE A 60 11.05 1.13 -14.73
C PHE A 60 10.98 2.44 -15.53
N ASP A 61 10.65 2.40 -16.82
CA ASP A 61 10.56 3.62 -17.64
C ASP A 61 9.38 4.49 -17.20
N TYR A 62 9.72 5.68 -16.69
CA TYR A 62 8.78 6.74 -16.35
C TYR A 62 9.01 8.01 -17.20
N SER A 63 9.95 7.98 -18.16
CA SER A 63 10.45 9.18 -18.84
C SER A 63 9.38 9.90 -19.66
N SER A 64 8.43 9.15 -20.24
CA SER A 64 7.36 9.67 -21.08
C SER A 64 6.14 10.19 -20.32
N ILE A 65 5.91 9.69 -19.09
CA ILE A 65 4.68 9.96 -18.31
C ILE A 65 4.95 10.66 -16.97
N GLY A 66 6.20 10.70 -16.50
CA GLY A 66 6.56 11.20 -15.17
C GLY A 66 6.39 10.16 -14.06
N LEU A 67 7.08 10.36 -12.94
CA LEU A 67 7.10 9.38 -11.85
C LEU A 67 5.72 9.25 -11.17
N ASN A 68 4.99 10.36 -11.02
CA ASN A 68 3.65 10.34 -10.44
C ASN A 68 2.69 9.41 -11.21
N HIS A 69 2.55 9.60 -12.53
CA HIS A 69 1.70 8.75 -13.35
C HIS A 69 2.21 7.30 -13.39
N TRP A 70 3.54 7.09 -13.38
CA TRP A 70 4.09 5.74 -13.29
C TRP A 70 3.65 5.03 -12.00
N ILE A 71 3.73 5.69 -10.84
CA ILE A 71 3.30 5.13 -9.54
C ILE A 71 1.82 4.75 -9.61
N LYS A 72 0.96 5.67 -10.06
CA LYS A 72 -0.48 5.45 -10.17
C LYS A 72 -0.80 4.32 -11.15
N ALA A 73 -0.15 4.28 -12.31
CA ALA A 73 -0.35 3.22 -13.30
C ALA A 73 0.01 1.83 -12.74
N LYS A 74 1.13 1.69 -12.03
CA LYS A 74 1.50 0.41 -11.39
C LYS A 74 0.53 0.03 -10.27
N PHE A 75 0.05 1.00 -9.50
CA PHE A 75 -0.95 0.75 -8.46
C PHE A 75 -2.29 0.28 -9.07
N ILE A 76 -2.76 0.98 -10.11
CA ILE A 76 -3.99 0.63 -10.83
C ILE A 76 -3.88 -0.77 -11.42
N ASP A 77 -2.81 -1.07 -12.15
CA ASP A 77 -2.60 -2.39 -12.77
C ASP A 77 -2.69 -3.52 -11.73
N LYS A 78 -2.07 -3.32 -10.57
CA LYS A 78 -2.03 -4.31 -9.48
C LYS A 78 -3.38 -4.53 -8.80
N PHE A 79 -4.14 -3.47 -8.53
CA PHE A 79 -5.31 -3.55 -7.65
C PHE A 79 -6.65 -3.31 -8.35
N TYR A 80 -6.65 -2.47 -9.39
CA TYR A 80 -7.84 -1.95 -10.07
C TYR A 80 -7.88 -2.27 -11.58
N GLY A 81 -6.93 -3.05 -12.08
CA GLY A 81 -6.77 -3.42 -13.48
C GLY A 81 -7.78 -4.47 -13.94
N GLU A 82 -7.42 -5.25 -14.96
CA GLU A 82 -8.32 -6.28 -15.51
C GLU A 82 -8.77 -7.30 -14.45
N ASN A 83 -7.85 -7.70 -13.58
CA ASN A 83 -8.16 -8.56 -12.45
C ASN A 83 -8.24 -7.70 -11.18
N LEU A 84 -9.47 -7.31 -10.82
CA LEU A 84 -9.72 -6.54 -9.61
C LEU A 84 -9.27 -7.33 -8.37
N HIS A 85 -8.60 -6.69 -7.43
CA HIS A 85 -8.16 -7.36 -6.21
C HIS A 85 -9.36 -7.91 -5.40
N PRO A 86 -9.34 -9.18 -4.92
CA PRO A 86 -10.49 -9.82 -4.28
C PRO A 86 -11.05 -9.05 -3.08
N PHE A 87 -10.18 -8.43 -2.27
CA PHE A 87 -10.62 -7.60 -1.14
C PHE A 87 -11.44 -6.38 -1.61
N ILE A 88 -11.04 -5.72 -2.69
CA ILE A 88 -11.75 -4.56 -3.24
C ILE A 88 -13.10 -4.99 -3.83
N GLU A 89 -13.14 -6.17 -4.45
CA GLU A 89 -14.39 -6.76 -4.93
C GLU A 89 -15.38 -7.01 -3.78
N LYS A 90 -14.92 -7.61 -2.68
CA LYS A 90 -15.74 -7.83 -1.47
C LYS A 90 -16.12 -6.53 -0.78
N LEU A 91 -15.29 -5.49 -0.87
CA LEU A 91 -15.56 -4.20 -0.25
C LEU A 91 -16.61 -3.35 -1.02
N GLN A 92 -17.02 -3.76 -2.23
CA GLN A 92 -18.06 -3.02 -2.96
C GLN A 92 -19.39 -3.00 -2.19
N HIS A 93 -19.77 -4.14 -1.62
CA HIS A 93 -20.94 -4.32 -0.74
C HIS A 93 -20.52 -5.23 0.41
N PRO A 94 -19.83 -4.68 1.42
CA PRO A 94 -19.11 -5.49 2.38
C PRO A 94 -20.05 -6.19 3.37
N SER A 95 -19.85 -7.49 3.54
CA SER A 95 -20.48 -8.22 4.64
C SER A 95 -19.92 -7.74 5.99
N ARG A 96 -20.68 -7.98 7.05
CA ARG A 96 -20.20 -7.80 8.43
C ARG A 96 -18.83 -8.47 8.66
N THR A 97 -18.65 -9.71 8.19
CA THR A 97 -17.38 -10.44 8.35
C THR A 97 -16.23 -9.78 7.59
N THR A 98 -16.48 -9.25 6.38
CA THR A 98 -15.50 -8.48 5.60
C THR A 98 -15.03 -7.25 6.37
N LEU A 99 -15.96 -6.50 6.98
CA LEU A 99 -15.65 -5.33 7.80
C LEU A 99 -14.84 -5.71 9.06
N LEU A 100 -15.19 -6.83 9.72
CA LEU A 100 -14.41 -7.32 10.86
C LEU A 100 -12.99 -7.73 10.46
N GLY A 101 -12.83 -8.38 9.31
CA GLY A 101 -11.53 -8.71 8.73
C GLY A 101 -10.69 -7.46 8.44
N TYR A 102 -11.33 -6.41 7.93
CA TYR A 102 -10.73 -5.09 7.76
C TYR A 102 -10.24 -4.55 9.12
N VAL A 103 -11.13 -4.39 10.11
CA VAL A 103 -10.80 -3.84 11.44
C VAL A 103 -9.60 -4.55 12.08
N LEU A 104 -9.68 -5.88 12.17
CA LEU A 104 -8.75 -6.66 12.99
C LEU A 104 -7.34 -6.67 12.42
N GLU A 105 -7.18 -6.65 11.09
CA GLU A 105 -5.87 -6.56 10.46
C GLU A 105 -5.40 -5.11 10.28
N HIS A 106 -6.31 -4.15 10.06
CA HIS A 106 -5.94 -2.76 9.79
C HIS A 106 -5.53 -1.96 11.01
N GLN A 107 -5.96 -2.32 12.21
CA GLN A 107 -5.41 -1.69 13.42
C GLN A 107 -3.87 -1.84 13.51
N HIS A 108 -3.32 -2.96 13.00
CA HIS A 108 -1.89 -3.22 13.05
C HIS A 108 -1.16 -2.46 11.96
N PHE A 109 -1.79 -2.35 10.78
CA PHE A 109 -1.33 -1.47 9.71
C PHE A 109 -1.26 -0.01 10.17
N LEU A 110 -2.31 0.53 10.79
CA LEU A 110 -2.33 1.93 11.25
C LEU A 110 -1.29 2.22 12.34
N LYS A 111 -1.02 1.25 13.23
CA LYS A 111 0.10 1.35 14.19
C LYS A 111 1.45 1.46 13.47
N GLN A 112 1.68 0.63 12.45
CA GLN A 112 2.91 0.69 11.66
C GLN A 112 2.96 1.96 10.79
N TRP A 113 1.82 2.40 10.27
CA TRP A 113 1.68 3.61 9.46
C TRP A 113 2.25 4.83 10.17
N VAL A 114 1.73 5.11 11.37
CA VAL A 114 2.18 6.24 12.20
C VAL A 114 3.66 6.11 12.59
N ARG A 115 4.14 4.89 12.84
CA ARG A 115 5.57 4.65 13.09
C ARG A 115 6.43 5.01 11.88
N SER A 116 6.01 4.62 10.67
CA SER A 116 6.71 4.96 9.44
C SER A 116 6.73 6.47 9.19
N CYS A 117 5.62 7.19 9.40
CA CYS A 117 5.57 8.66 9.35
C CYS A 117 6.57 9.28 10.35
N ALA A 118 6.64 8.77 11.58
CA ALA A 118 7.59 9.25 12.58
C ALA A 118 9.06 9.02 12.15
N PHE A 119 9.37 7.93 11.45
CA PHE A 119 10.70 7.72 10.87
C PHE A 119 11.01 8.68 9.73
N ILE A 120 10.02 9.03 8.90
CA ILE A 120 10.19 10.04 7.85
C ILE A 120 10.51 11.39 8.50
N LEU A 121 9.76 11.80 9.52
CA LEU A 121 10.04 13.01 10.32
C LEU A 121 11.46 13.00 10.90
N ALA A 122 11.86 11.91 11.52
CA ALA A 122 13.17 11.81 12.17
C ALA A 122 14.35 11.86 11.19
N LYS A 123 14.14 11.43 9.94
CA LYS A 123 15.18 11.32 8.91
C LYS A 123 15.18 12.46 7.89
N SER A 124 14.08 13.18 7.73
CA SER A 124 13.95 14.28 6.79
C SER A 124 14.43 15.59 7.42
N ASN A 125 15.07 16.43 6.62
CA ASN A 125 15.39 17.82 6.97
C ASN A 125 14.59 18.83 6.14
N LYS A 126 13.56 18.36 5.41
CA LYS A 126 12.76 19.18 4.49
C LYS A 126 11.51 19.66 5.21
N VAL A 127 11.35 20.98 5.34
CA VAL A 127 10.27 21.59 6.13
C VAL A 127 8.88 21.25 5.59
N ASP A 128 8.71 21.20 4.26
CA ASP A 128 7.45 20.79 3.63
C ASP A 128 7.08 19.35 3.99
N VAL A 129 8.05 18.42 3.96
CA VAL A 129 7.86 17.03 4.40
C VAL A 129 7.58 16.94 5.90
N ILE A 130 8.29 17.72 6.71
CA ILE A 130 8.08 17.74 8.17
C ILE A 130 6.66 18.18 8.51
N ASN A 131 6.17 19.25 7.89
CA ASN A 131 4.80 19.72 8.11
C ASN A 131 3.77 18.68 7.65
N TYR A 132 3.98 18.12 6.45
CA TYR A 132 3.10 17.09 5.89
C TYR A 132 2.96 15.87 6.80
N GLU A 133 4.07 15.31 7.30
CA GLU A 133 4.02 14.14 8.17
C GLU A 133 3.49 14.45 9.58
N CYS A 134 3.70 15.67 10.09
CA CYS A 134 3.09 16.12 11.33
C CYS A 134 1.56 16.13 11.22
N ASP A 135 1.02 16.67 10.12
CA ASP A 135 -0.42 16.72 9.86
C ASP A 135 -1.03 15.32 9.70
N ASN A 136 -0.31 14.40 9.04
CA ASN A 136 -0.71 13.00 8.93
C ASN A 136 -0.75 12.29 10.28
N ILE A 137 0.30 12.40 11.10
CA ILE A 137 0.32 11.78 12.44
C ILE A 137 -0.79 12.37 13.33
N GLN A 138 -1.05 13.67 13.20
CA GLN A 138 -2.14 14.31 13.92
C GLN A 138 -3.51 13.74 13.53
N SER A 139 -3.76 13.55 12.24
CA SER A 139 -5.03 13.01 11.72
C SER A 139 -5.20 11.52 12.04
N GLU A 140 -4.13 10.74 11.98
CA GLU A 140 -4.16 9.30 12.19
C GLU A 140 -4.26 8.89 13.67
N TRP A 141 -3.56 9.62 14.55
CA TRP A 141 -3.39 9.22 15.95
C TRP A 141 -3.79 10.30 16.96
N GLY A 142 -3.49 11.57 16.65
CA GLY A 142 -3.69 12.68 17.59
C GLY A 142 -5.15 13.08 17.76
N GLY A 143 -5.91 13.12 16.67
CA GLY A 143 -7.26 13.70 16.64
C GLY A 143 -7.27 15.16 17.08
N HIS A 144 -8.43 15.80 17.17
CA HIS A 144 -8.51 17.16 17.64
C HIS A 144 -9.80 17.38 18.44
N ASN A 145 -9.71 17.07 19.73
CA ASN A 145 -10.84 17.09 20.68
C ASN A 145 -11.62 18.42 20.71
N LYS A 146 -10.99 19.54 20.30
CA LYS A 146 -11.62 20.87 20.28
C LYS A 146 -12.45 21.17 19.02
N CYS A 147 -12.16 20.54 17.89
CA CYS A 147 -12.96 20.68 16.66
C CYS A 147 -13.70 19.40 16.26
N GLY A 148 -13.67 18.37 17.11
CA GLY A 148 -14.42 17.13 16.91
C GLY A 148 -13.76 16.15 15.94
N LEU A 149 -12.51 16.39 15.53
CA LEU A 149 -11.78 15.49 14.65
C LEU A 149 -11.41 14.20 15.42
N ILE A 150 -11.99 13.07 15.02
CA ILE A 150 -11.70 11.77 15.62
C ILE A 150 -10.55 11.14 14.83
N PRO A 151 -9.48 10.63 15.47
CA PRO A 151 -8.39 9.99 14.75
C PRO A 151 -8.89 8.79 13.93
N HIS A 152 -8.29 8.58 12.76
CA HIS A 152 -8.65 7.48 11.87
C HIS A 152 -8.55 6.10 12.56
N TYR A 153 -7.55 5.90 13.42
CA TYR A 153 -7.45 4.70 14.26
C TYR A 153 -8.66 4.50 15.17
N GLU A 154 -9.16 5.58 15.81
CA GLU A 154 -10.33 5.49 16.69
C GLU A 154 -11.62 5.23 15.90
N LEU A 155 -11.77 5.80 14.71
CA LEU A 155 -12.88 5.49 13.80
C LEU A 155 -12.89 4.02 13.41
N LEU A 156 -11.72 3.42 13.15
CA LEU A 156 -11.59 1.99 12.85
C LEU A 156 -12.08 1.12 14.01
N ILE A 157 -11.71 1.48 15.25
CA ILE A 157 -12.15 0.74 16.43
C ILE A 157 -13.66 0.84 16.61
N ARG A 158 -14.24 2.03 16.45
CA ARG A 158 -15.70 2.24 16.51
C ARG A 158 -16.45 1.47 15.44
N MET A 159 -15.89 1.38 14.22
CA MET A 159 -16.42 0.50 13.17
C MET A 159 -16.44 -0.96 13.64
N GLY A 160 -15.40 -1.45 14.33
CA GLY A 160 -15.40 -2.80 14.89
C GLY A 160 -16.44 -3.01 16.00
N GLU A 161 -16.58 -2.02 16.88
CA GLU A 161 -17.58 -2.02 17.97
C GLU A 161 -19.01 -2.07 17.41
N SER A 162 -19.30 -1.29 16.36
CA SER A 162 -20.62 -1.29 15.71
C SER A 162 -20.95 -2.60 15.01
N GLN A 163 -19.93 -3.37 14.62
CA GLN A 163 -20.08 -4.73 14.13
C GLN A 163 -20.19 -5.77 15.28
N GLY A 164 -20.23 -5.36 16.54
CA GLY A 164 -20.44 -6.26 17.69
C GLY A 164 -19.18 -6.96 18.19
N LEU A 165 -17.98 -6.41 17.97
CA LEU A 165 -16.78 -6.84 18.68
C LEU A 165 -16.44 -5.89 19.83
N ASP A 166 -16.11 -6.45 20.98
CA ASP A 166 -15.57 -5.65 22.07
C ASP A 166 -14.21 -5.05 21.69
N ARG A 167 -14.01 -3.78 22.06
CA ARG A 167 -12.73 -3.07 21.85
C ARG A 167 -11.52 -3.82 22.37
N GLU A 168 -11.62 -4.42 23.55
CA GLU A 168 -10.54 -5.21 24.12
C GLU A 168 -10.17 -6.39 23.21
N LYS A 169 -11.18 -7.06 22.64
CA LYS A 169 -10.97 -8.16 21.69
C LYS A 169 -10.32 -7.66 20.41
N ILE A 170 -10.73 -6.50 19.89
CA ILE A 170 -10.08 -5.88 18.73
C ILE A 170 -8.61 -5.66 19.05
N ILE A 171 -8.30 -4.87 20.08
CA ILE A 171 -6.93 -4.44 20.42
C ILE A 171 -5.98 -5.62 20.67
N ASN A 172 -6.47 -6.67 21.34
CA ASN A 172 -5.64 -7.82 21.74
C ASN A 172 -5.51 -8.90 20.66
N THR A 173 -6.28 -8.83 19.57
CA THR A 173 -6.19 -9.79 18.46
C THR A 173 -4.85 -9.63 17.75
N GLN A 174 -4.05 -10.70 17.69
CA GLN A 174 -2.76 -10.70 17.01
C GLN A 174 -2.92 -10.66 15.48
N PRO A 175 -2.03 -9.98 14.74
CA PRO A 175 -2.09 -9.92 13.29
C PRO A 175 -1.89 -11.32 12.67
N LEU A 176 -2.48 -11.56 11.50
CA LEU A 176 -2.17 -12.75 10.73
C LEU A 176 -0.72 -12.73 10.23
N LYS A 177 -0.22 -13.91 9.83
CA LYS A 177 1.17 -14.11 9.39
C LYS A 177 1.60 -13.11 8.30
N GLU A 178 0.78 -12.90 7.28
CA GLU A 178 1.16 -12.01 6.18
C GLU A 178 1.04 -10.53 6.57
N THR A 179 0.06 -10.14 7.41
CA THR A 179 0.02 -8.81 8.05
C THR A 179 1.29 -8.54 8.88
N LYS A 180 1.74 -9.53 9.66
CA LYS A 180 2.98 -9.41 10.45
C LYS A 180 4.20 -9.20 9.56
N LYS A 181 4.36 -10.00 8.50
CA LYS A 181 5.45 -9.83 7.52
C LYS A 181 5.38 -8.47 6.83
N ALA A 182 4.19 -7.97 6.54
CA ALA A 182 4.01 -6.66 5.92
C ALA A 182 4.50 -5.54 6.84
N ILE A 183 4.13 -5.59 8.12
CA ILE A 183 4.62 -4.67 9.15
C ILE A 183 6.14 -4.74 9.28
N GLU A 184 6.72 -5.94 9.34
CA GLU A 184 8.16 -6.13 9.39
C GLU A 184 8.88 -5.57 8.16
N PHE A 185 8.29 -5.70 6.97
CA PHE A 185 8.82 -5.10 5.74
C PHE A 185 8.83 -3.56 5.84
N TRP A 186 7.70 -2.95 6.17
CA TRP A 186 7.61 -1.49 6.27
C TRP A 186 8.47 -0.91 7.39
N ASP A 187 8.61 -1.59 8.53
CA ASP A 187 9.54 -1.20 9.59
C ASP A 187 11.00 -1.29 9.11
N ASN A 188 11.36 -2.32 8.35
CA ASN A 188 12.69 -2.42 7.73
C ASN A 188 12.96 -1.30 6.73
N VAL A 189 11.99 -0.95 5.86
CA VAL A 189 12.10 0.20 4.96
C VAL A 189 12.28 1.48 5.77
N ALA A 190 11.40 1.74 6.74
CA ALA A 190 11.42 2.93 7.57
C ALA A 190 12.74 3.10 8.33
N THR A 191 13.29 2.01 8.87
CA THR A 191 14.52 2.03 9.68
C THR A 191 15.78 2.07 8.84
N LYS A 192 15.86 1.34 7.71
CA LYS A 192 17.12 1.14 6.97
C LYS A 192 17.24 1.94 5.68
N TYR A 193 16.13 2.32 5.06
CA TYR A 193 16.15 2.96 3.74
C TYR A 193 16.10 4.50 3.85
N HIS A 194 16.27 5.16 2.70
CA HIS A 194 16.14 6.60 2.60
C HIS A 194 14.69 7.02 2.86
N TRP A 195 14.46 8.15 3.51
CA TRP A 195 13.12 8.56 3.94
C TRP A 195 12.14 8.75 2.76
N VAL A 196 12.62 9.15 1.58
CA VAL A 196 11.79 9.24 0.35
C VAL A 196 11.25 7.87 -0.07
N GLU A 197 12.04 6.81 0.11
CA GLU A 197 11.59 5.44 -0.16
C GLU A 197 10.52 5.00 0.84
N THR A 198 10.71 5.33 2.13
CA THR A 198 9.71 5.10 3.18
C THR A 198 8.42 5.84 2.87
N MET A 199 8.53 7.12 2.50
CA MET A 199 7.39 7.95 2.15
C MET A 199 6.59 7.33 1.02
N LEU A 200 7.22 6.91 -0.08
CA LEU A 200 6.49 6.25 -1.16
C LEU A 200 5.97 4.86 -0.76
N ALA A 201 6.73 4.08 0.02
CA ALA A 201 6.30 2.76 0.46
C ALA A 201 5.01 2.81 1.29
N MET A 202 4.78 3.91 2.03
CA MET A 202 3.58 4.12 2.82
C MET A 202 2.52 4.90 2.02
N HIS A 203 2.77 6.16 1.67
CA HIS A 203 1.79 7.03 1.01
C HIS A 203 1.36 6.55 -0.38
N GLY A 204 2.20 5.75 -1.06
CA GLY A 204 1.77 5.07 -2.28
C GLY A 204 0.60 4.09 -2.06
N LEU A 205 0.36 3.63 -0.83
CA LEU A 205 -0.73 2.72 -0.47
C LEU A 205 -2.07 3.45 -0.24
N GLU A 206 -2.05 4.75 0.08
CA GLU A 206 -3.26 5.58 0.20
C GLU A 206 -4.02 5.71 -1.13
N LEU A 207 -3.33 5.46 -2.25
CA LEU A 207 -3.96 5.31 -3.57
C LEU A 207 -5.08 4.27 -3.56
N ILE A 208 -5.09 3.31 -2.62
CA ILE A 208 -6.18 2.34 -2.50
C ILE A 208 -7.54 3.01 -2.30
N ALA A 209 -7.62 4.15 -1.61
CA ALA A 209 -8.87 4.84 -1.32
C ALA A 209 -9.08 6.11 -2.17
N ASN A 210 -8.12 6.46 -3.02
CA ASN A 210 -8.21 7.64 -3.88
C ASN A 210 -9.27 7.44 -4.98
N LYS A 211 -10.39 8.18 -4.89
CA LYS A 211 -11.50 8.07 -5.83
C LYS A 211 -11.18 8.57 -7.25
N ASN A 212 -10.16 9.43 -7.41
CA ASN A 212 -9.78 9.99 -8.72
C ASN A 212 -9.10 8.95 -9.62
N LEU A 213 -8.65 7.80 -9.08
CA LEU A 213 -8.07 6.74 -9.91
C LEU A 213 -9.03 6.23 -11.01
N ARG A 214 -10.34 6.42 -10.86
CA ARG A 214 -11.32 6.13 -11.91
C ARG A 214 -11.08 6.92 -13.19
N GLU A 215 -10.67 8.17 -13.05
CA GLU A 215 -10.34 9.05 -14.18
C GLU A 215 -9.01 8.63 -14.85
N GLU A 216 -8.19 7.87 -14.13
CA GLU A 216 -6.87 7.38 -14.56
C GLU A 216 -6.88 5.91 -15.00
N GLY A 217 -8.06 5.28 -15.11
CA GLY A 217 -8.23 3.94 -15.66
C GLY A 217 -8.57 2.83 -14.66
N ALA A 218 -8.73 3.13 -13.37
CA ALA A 218 -9.23 2.15 -12.41
C ALA A 218 -10.64 1.68 -12.77
N ARG A 219 -10.92 0.37 -12.68
CA ARG A 219 -12.22 -0.20 -13.07
C ARG A 219 -13.33 -0.02 -12.03
N LYS A 220 -12.99 0.20 -10.76
CA LYS A 220 -13.93 0.43 -9.65
C LYS A 220 -13.38 1.46 -8.67
N HIS A 221 -14.26 2.00 -7.84
CA HIS A 221 -13.87 2.69 -6.61
C HIS A 221 -13.46 1.67 -5.55
N TYR A 222 -12.88 2.12 -4.45
CA TYR A 222 -12.48 1.25 -3.34
C TYR A 222 -13.66 0.46 -2.75
N PHE A 223 -14.81 1.10 -2.64
CA PHE A 223 -16.11 0.52 -2.31
C PHE A 223 -17.20 1.19 -3.15
N ASN A 224 -18.43 0.65 -3.20
CA ASN A 224 -19.54 1.33 -3.89
C ASN A 224 -19.93 2.59 -3.09
N PRO A 225 -19.79 3.82 -3.63
CA PRO A 225 -20.09 5.04 -2.88
C PRO A 225 -21.52 5.11 -2.33
N GLU A 226 -22.48 4.40 -2.95
CA GLU A 226 -23.87 4.34 -2.51
C GLU A 226 -24.04 3.76 -1.09
N ILE A 227 -23.08 2.95 -0.60
CA ILE A 227 -23.14 2.41 0.77
C ILE A 227 -23.02 3.50 1.84
N LEU A 228 -22.48 4.68 1.50
CA LEU A 228 -22.42 5.80 2.43
C LEU A 228 -23.80 6.43 2.65
N GLU A 229 -24.71 6.29 1.68
CA GLU A 229 -26.05 6.87 1.71
C GLU A 229 -27.14 5.83 2.11
N SER A 230 -26.81 4.54 2.11
CA SER A 230 -27.76 3.45 2.41
C SER A 230 -27.68 2.96 3.86
N ASP A 231 -28.67 2.18 4.30
CA ASP A 231 -28.65 1.51 5.62
C ASP A 231 -27.92 0.15 5.60
N GLU A 232 -27.17 -0.15 4.52
CA GLU A 232 -26.42 -1.41 4.37
C GLU A 232 -25.32 -1.57 5.42
N ILE A 233 -24.72 -0.45 5.84
CA ILE A 233 -23.62 -0.39 6.80
C ILE A 233 -23.94 0.59 7.94
N THR A 234 -23.31 0.37 9.09
CA THR A 234 -23.50 1.21 10.28
C THR A 234 -22.96 2.63 10.09
N ASN A 235 -23.46 3.60 10.87
CA ASN A 235 -22.97 4.97 10.82
C ASN A 235 -21.47 5.08 11.18
N GLU A 236 -20.98 4.22 12.07
CA GLU A 236 -19.56 4.14 12.42
C GLU A 236 -18.72 3.62 11.24
N THR A 237 -19.24 2.65 10.49
CA THR A 237 -18.61 2.19 9.23
C THR A 237 -18.56 3.32 8.21
N LYS A 238 -19.66 4.07 8.04
CA LYS A 238 -19.71 5.24 7.15
C LYS A 238 -18.68 6.28 7.56
N ALA A 239 -18.59 6.61 8.84
CA ALA A 239 -17.64 7.59 9.36
C ALA A 239 -16.18 7.19 9.04
N PHE A 240 -15.81 5.93 9.27
CA PHE A 240 -14.48 5.43 8.93
C PHE A 240 -14.19 5.47 7.42
N LEU A 241 -15.10 4.93 6.58
CA LEU A 241 -14.89 4.87 5.13
C LEU A 241 -14.91 6.25 4.46
N LYS A 242 -15.68 7.19 5.02
CA LYS A 242 -15.80 8.55 4.50
C LYS A 242 -14.52 9.36 4.68
N GLU A 243 -13.80 9.21 5.80
CA GLU A 243 -12.52 9.88 6.01
C GLU A 243 -11.54 9.56 4.87
N GLY A 244 -11.30 8.28 4.57
CA GLY A 244 -10.43 7.91 3.45
C GLY A 244 -10.97 8.36 2.08
N TYR A 245 -12.29 8.31 1.88
CA TYR A 245 -12.90 8.72 0.60
C TYR A 245 -12.83 10.24 0.32
N GLU A 246 -12.79 11.08 1.36
CA GLU A 246 -12.72 12.53 1.25
C GLU A 246 -11.29 13.07 1.41
N ALA A 247 -10.50 12.52 2.34
CA ALA A 247 -9.14 12.99 2.66
C ALA A 247 -8.06 12.45 1.70
N ASP A 248 -8.13 11.16 1.31
CA ASP A 248 -7.02 10.50 0.60
C ASP A 248 -6.81 10.99 -0.85
N ILE A 249 -7.76 11.76 -1.39
CA ILE A 249 -7.63 12.40 -2.70
C ILE A 249 -6.46 13.38 -2.72
N HIS A 250 -6.39 14.24 -1.70
CA HIS A 250 -5.36 15.27 -1.62
C HIS A 250 -4.09 14.72 -1.00
N HIS A 251 -4.21 13.84 0.00
CA HIS A 251 -3.06 13.32 0.75
C HIS A 251 -2.12 12.50 -0.13
N ALA A 252 -2.64 11.49 -0.85
CA ALA A 252 -1.81 10.61 -1.67
C ALA A 252 -1.13 11.38 -2.82
N GLU A 253 -1.83 12.33 -3.44
CA GLU A 253 -1.26 13.12 -4.54
C GLU A 253 -0.16 14.08 -4.08
N GLU A 254 -0.34 14.72 -2.92
CA GLU A 254 0.66 15.59 -2.34
C GLU A 254 1.92 14.81 -1.95
N ALA A 255 1.77 13.66 -1.29
CA ALA A 255 2.90 12.80 -0.98
C ALA A 255 3.66 12.36 -2.24
N ILE A 256 2.96 11.93 -3.29
CA ILE A 256 3.61 11.50 -4.54
C ILE A 256 4.35 12.68 -5.20
N LYS A 257 3.83 13.91 -5.12
CA LYS A 257 4.55 15.11 -5.60
C LYS A 257 5.82 15.38 -4.80
N LEU A 258 5.78 15.25 -3.48
CA LEU A 258 6.96 15.36 -2.61
C LEU A 258 7.99 14.28 -2.93
N VAL A 259 7.54 13.03 -3.11
CA VAL A 259 8.38 11.90 -3.53
C VAL A 259 9.03 12.18 -4.88
N GLU A 260 8.28 12.63 -5.89
CA GLU A 260 8.83 12.93 -7.21
C GLU A 260 9.87 14.04 -7.17
N LYS A 261 9.60 15.11 -6.41
CA LYS A 261 10.54 16.22 -6.20
C LYS A 261 11.84 15.72 -5.57
N TYR A 262 11.74 15.03 -4.44
CA TYR A 262 12.91 14.68 -3.64
C TYR A 262 13.66 13.43 -4.14
N SER A 263 12.99 12.49 -4.80
CA SER A 263 13.67 11.37 -5.46
C SER A 263 14.58 11.84 -6.59
N LYS A 264 14.17 12.86 -7.36
CA LYS A 264 14.99 13.52 -8.38
C LYS A 264 16.12 14.34 -7.75
N GLU A 265 15.84 15.10 -6.68
CA GLU A 265 16.86 15.89 -5.97
C GLU A 265 18.02 15.03 -5.45
N PHE A 266 17.72 13.86 -4.89
CA PHE A 266 18.73 12.95 -4.34
C PHE A 266 19.25 11.89 -5.33
N ASP A 267 18.74 11.88 -6.55
CA ASP A 267 19.10 10.91 -7.59
C ASP A 267 18.86 9.43 -7.20
N ILE A 268 17.73 9.15 -6.54
CA ILE A 268 17.35 7.83 -6.00
C ILE A 268 16.06 7.25 -6.60
N VAL A 269 15.69 7.67 -7.82
CA VAL A 269 14.42 7.26 -8.43
C VAL A 269 14.31 5.73 -8.57
N ASP A 270 15.37 5.05 -9.05
CA ASP A 270 15.39 3.59 -9.17
C ASP A 270 15.16 2.88 -7.82
N ASP A 271 15.73 3.44 -6.74
CA ASP A 271 15.58 2.89 -5.40
C ASP A 271 14.12 3.01 -4.95
N VAL A 272 13.53 4.20 -5.15
CA VAL A 272 12.14 4.53 -4.83
C VAL A 272 11.16 3.64 -5.61
N GLN A 273 11.37 3.46 -6.92
CA GLN A 273 10.56 2.57 -7.75
C GLN A 273 10.67 1.10 -7.29
N SER A 274 11.87 0.61 -7.00
CA SER A 274 12.09 -0.76 -6.52
C SER A 274 11.38 -1.02 -5.20
N THR A 275 11.49 -0.07 -4.25
CA THR A 275 10.82 -0.14 -2.95
C THR A 275 9.30 -0.10 -3.10
N PHE A 276 8.77 0.74 -3.98
CA PHE A 276 7.33 0.84 -4.21
C PHE A 276 6.75 -0.45 -4.80
N LEU A 277 7.37 -1.01 -5.84
CA LEU A 277 6.95 -2.28 -6.44
C LEU A 277 6.91 -3.40 -5.40
N LYS A 278 7.90 -3.46 -4.50
CA LYS A 278 7.89 -4.41 -3.40
C LYS A 278 6.81 -4.10 -2.36
N SER A 279 6.59 -2.82 -2.05
CA SER A 279 5.55 -2.39 -1.09
C SER A 279 4.15 -2.80 -1.54
N ILE A 280 3.81 -2.63 -2.82
CA ILE A 280 2.50 -3.03 -3.35
C ILE A 280 2.33 -4.56 -3.40
N GLU A 281 3.39 -5.33 -3.63
CA GLU A 281 3.34 -6.80 -3.49
C GLU A 281 3.11 -7.23 -2.03
N ILE A 282 3.71 -6.53 -1.07
CA ILE A 282 3.48 -6.78 0.34
C ILE A 282 2.06 -6.36 0.76
N PHE A 283 1.57 -5.25 0.21
CA PHE A 283 0.23 -4.74 0.46
C PHE A 283 -0.86 -5.68 -0.08
N ASP A 284 -0.66 -6.29 -1.24
CA ASP A 284 -1.52 -7.36 -1.80
C ASP A 284 -1.75 -8.49 -0.80
N ASN A 285 -0.67 -9.05 -0.23
CA ASN A 285 -0.76 -10.10 0.79
C ASN A 285 -1.44 -9.63 2.09
N TYR A 286 -1.24 -8.36 2.45
CA TYR A 286 -1.91 -7.75 3.60
C TYR A 286 -3.42 -7.59 3.37
N LEU A 287 -3.86 -7.14 2.19
CA LEU A 287 -5.28 -7.07 1.85
C LEU A 287 -5.92 -8.46 1.82
N MET A 288 -5.21 -9.48 1.33
CA MET A 288 -5.67 -10.87 1.42
C MET A 288 -5.77 -11.37 2.87
N SER A 289 -4.95 -10.86 3.79
CA SER A 289 -5.09 -11.16 5.23
C SER A 289 -6.38 -10.60 5.81
N ARG A 290 -6.87 -9.45 5.34
CA ARG A 290 -8.19 -8.94 5.74
C ARG A 290 -9.31 -9.90 5.36
N LEU A 291 -9.27 -10.46 4.15
CA LEU A 291 -10.23 -11.48 3.72
C LEU A 291 -10.09 -12.78 4.50
N LYS A 292 -8.87 -13.27 4.67
CA LYS A 292 -8.62 -14.49 5.46
C LYS A 292 -9.11 -14.34 6.89
N ARG A 293 -8.98 -13.14 7.49
CA ARG A 293 -9.53 -12.85 8.80
C ARG A 293 -11.06 -12.88 8.77
N ALA A 294 -11.70 -12.36 7.72
CA ALA A 294 -13.15 -12.41 7.56
C ALA A 294 -13.66 -13.87 7.57
N GLU A 295 -12.98 -14.80 6.88
CA GLU A 295 -13.34 -16.23 6.83
C GLU A 295 -13.36 -16.90 8.22
N GLU A 296 -12.52 -16.45 9.16
CA GLU A 296 -12.52 -16.95 10.55
C GLU A 296 -13.82 -16.62 11.31
N TYR A 297 -14.60 -15.65 10.81
CA TYR A 297 -15.86 -15.20 11.38
C TYR A 297 -17.09 -15.63 10.55
N GLU A 298 -16.90 -16.08 9.31
CA GLU A 298 -17.98 -16.66 8.48
C GLU A 298 -18.51 -17.98 9.04
N ASN A 299 -17.69 -18.72 9.79
CA ASN A 299 -18.07 -20.04 10.35
C ASN A 299 -18.43 -20.01 11.84
N LYS A 300 -18.50 -18.82 12.47
CA LYS A 300 -18.71 -18.68 13.92
C LYS A 300 -20.11 -18.21 14.31
N TYR A 301 -20.97 -17.89 13.34
CA TYR A 301 -22.37 -17.49 13.49
C TYR A 301 -23.15 -17.86 12.22
#